data_AF-A0A2T2VIB4-F1
#
_entry.id   AF-A0A2T2VIB4-F1
#
_cell.length_a   1.000
_cell.length_b   1.000
_cell.length_c   1.000
_cell.angle_alpha   90.00
_cell.angle_beta   90.00
_cell.angle_gamma   90.00
#
_symmetry.space_group_name_H-M   'P 1'
#
loop_
_entity.id
_entity.type
_entity.pdbx_description
1 polymer ?
#
loop_
_entity_poly.entity_id
_entity_poly.type
_entity_poly.pdbx_seq_one_letter_code
_entity_poly.pdbx_strand_id
1 'polypeptide(L)' 'MEILEQNVPLRTDDRGVVRVGNTRVLFELVVRSYLQGHTPEEIVRQYSTLELADVYGALAYFLQHRDQVEEYL' A
#
# COMPACT_ATOMS: atom_id res chain seq x y z
N MET A 1 20.37 5.22 19.77
CA MET A 1 19.17 4.99 18.95
C MET A 1 19.65 4.33 17.68
N GLU A 2 19.24 3.10 17.42
CA GLU A 2 19.59 2.36 16.19
C GLU A 2 18.39 2.44 15.23
N ILE A 3 18.65 2.70 13.95
CA ILE A 3 17.63 2.69 12.89
C ILE A 3 17.54 1.25 12.38
N LEU A 4 16.34 0.67 12.39
CA LEU A 4 16.11 -0.68 11.87
C LEU A 4 15.72 -0.63 10.40
N GLU A 5 16.10 -1.65 9.64
CA GLU A 5 15.62 -1.83 8.27
C GLU A 5 14.11 -2.11 8.29
N GLN A 6 13.37 -1.45 7.39
CA GLN A 6 11.92 -1.60 7.27
C GLN A 6 11.58 -2.28 5.96
N ASN A 7 10.86 -3.41 6.03
CA ASN A 7 10.37 -4.10 4.84
C ASN A 7 9.18 -3.36 4.23
N VAL A 8 9.02 -3.48 2.91
CA VAL A 8 7.85 -2.98 2.19
C VAL A 8 6.61 -3.74 2.69
N PRO A 9 5.52 -3.05 3.10
CA PRO A 9 4.33 -3.69 3.69
C PRO A 9 3.42 -4.27 2.60
N LEU A 10 3.98 -5.00 1.64
CA LEU A 10 3.28 -5.60 0.52
C LEU A 10 3.52 -7.12 0.51
N ARG A 11 2.44 -7.88 0.37
CA ARG A 11 2.50 -9.35 0.26
C ARG A 11 1.75 -9.78 -1.00
N THR A 12 2.37 -10.67 -1.75
CA THR A 12 1.76 -11.29 -2.94
C THR A 12 1.27 -12.68 -2.58
N ASP A 13 0.03 -13.01 -2.91
CA ASP A 13 -0.49 -14.38 -2.74
C ASP A 13 -0.19 -15.27 -3.95
N ASP A 14 -0.51 -16.56 -3.87
CA ASP A 14 -0.22 -17.57 -4.90
C ASP A 14 -0.88 -17.26 -6.26
N ARG A 15 -1.83 -16.31 -6.31
CA ARG A 15 -2.51 -15.88 -7.52
C ARG A 15 -1.94 -14.56 -8.08
N GLY A 16 -0.84 -14.07 -7.52
CA GLY A 16 -0.21 -12.80 -7.92
C GLY A 16 -0.91 -11.57 -7.34
N VAL A 17 -1.89 -11.72 -6.44
CA VAL A 17 -2.63 -10.58 -5.91
C VAL A 17 -1.85 -9.93 -4.76
N VAL A 18 -1.61 -8.62 -4.87
CA VAL A 18 -0.83 -7.85 -3.89
C VAL A 18 -1.74 -7.25 -2.80
N ARG A 19 -1.38 -7.44 -1.53
CA ARG A 19 -2.11 -7.00 -0.33
C ARG A 19 -1.22 -6.16 0.57
N VAL A 20 -1.85 -5.22 1.30
CA VAL A 20 -1.15 -4.30 2.20
C VAL A 20 -1.13 -4.84 3.63
N GLY A 21 0.06 -4.79 4.25
CA GLY A 21 0.27 -5.23 5.63
C GLY A 21 -0.19 -6.67 5.83
N ASN A 22 -0.79 -6.97 6.99
CA ASN A 22 -1.43 -8.26 7.27
C ASN A 22 -2.92 -8.32 6.87
N THR A 23 -3.39 -7.35 6.10
CA THR A 23 -4.80 -7.20 5.77
C THR A 23 -5.21 -7.99 4.52
N ARG A 24 -6.51 -7.97 4.22
CA ARG A 24 -7.07 -8.41 2.92
C ARG A 24 -7.22 -7.26 1.93
N VAL A 25 -6.88 -6.03 2.30
CA VAL A 25 -7.01 -4.87 1.42
C VAL A 25 -5.97 -4.97 0.31
N LEU A 26 -6.44 -4.84 -0.92
CA LEU A 26 -5.59 -4.91 -2.10
C LEU A 26 -4.74 -3.65 -2.21
N PHE A 27 -3.50 -3.83 -2.63
CA PHE A 27 -2.62 -2.70 -2.93
C PHE A 27 -3.21 -1.78 -4.00
N GLU A 28 -3.83 -2.36 -5.03
CA GLU A 28 -4.60 -1.64 -6.06
C GLU A 28 -5.63 -0.67 -5.46
N LEU A 29 -6.38 -1.08 -4.44
CA LEU A 29 -7.41 -0.23 -3.83
C LEU A 29 -6.79 0.97 -3.11
N VAL A 30 -5.65 0.76 -2.44
CA VAL A 30 -4.90 1.85 -1.79
C VAL A 30 -4.36 2.84 -2.82
N VAL A 31 -3.75 2.34 -3.91
CA VAL A 31 -3.23 3.18 -5.00
C VAL A 31 -4.35 3.97 -5.67
N ARG A 32 -5.47 3.33 -6.01
CA ARG A 32 -6.62 3.99 -6.63
C ARG A 32 -7.23 5.06 -5.72
N SER A 33 -7.40 4.80 -4.42
CA SER A 33 -7.88 5.82 -3.48
C SER A 33 -6.92 7.01 -3.40
N TYR A 34 -5.60 6.77 -3.38
CA TYR A 34 -4.60 7.84 -3.40
C TYR A 34 -4.65 8.68 -4.69
N LEU A 35 -4.75 8.05 -5.85
CA LEU A 35 -4.88 8.73 -7.14
C LEU A 35 -6.17 9.55 -7.26
N GLN A 36 -7.21 9.21 -6.50
CA GLN A 36 -8.44 10.01 -6.36
C GLN A 36 -8.27 11.22 -5.43
N GLY A 37 -7.09 11.44 -4.86
CA GLY A 37 -6.78 12.58 -4.00
C GLY A 37 -6.96 12.32 -2.51
N HIS A 38 -7.26 11.09 -2.09
CA HIS A 38 -7.38 10.78 -0.66
C HIS A 38 -6.01 10.74 0.02
N THR A 39 -5.95 11.26 1.25
CA THR A 39 -4.74 11.14 2.07
C THR A 39 -4.61 9.72 2.64
N PRO A 40 -3.40 9.29 3.07
CA PRO A 40 -3.21 8.01 3.76
C PRO A 40 -4.16 7.80 4.95
N GLU A 41 -4.44 8.85 5.73
CA GLU A 41 -5.39 8.80 6.85
C GLU A 41 -6.83 8.63 6.39
N GLU A 42 -7.22 9.24 5.26
CA GLU A 42 -8.53 9.02 4.65
C GLU A 42 -8.67 7.59 4.15
N ILE A 43 -7.61 7.02 3.57
CA ILE A 43 -7.59 5.63 3.11
C ILE A 43 -7.74 4.66 4.27
N VAL A 44 -7.06 4.91 5.40
CA VAL A 44 -7.26 4.10 6.64
C VAL A 44 -8.70 4.24 7.15
N ARG A 45 -9.31 5.42 7.07
CA ARG A 45 -10.73 5.60 7.42
C ARG A 45 -11.66 4.81 6.50
N GLN A 46 -11.35 4.70 5.20
CA GLN A 46 -12.11 3.90 4.24
C GLN A 46 -11.95 2.39 4.48
N TYR A 47 -10.74 1.95 4.87
CA TYR A 47 -10.39 0.56 5.11
C TYR A 47 -9.82 0.39 6.52
N SER A 48 -10.70 0.32 7.52
CA SER A 48 -10.33 0.37 8.95
C SER A 48 -9.43 -0.77 9.45
N THR A 49 -9.18 -1.79 8.64
CA THR A 49 -8.20 -2.85 8.94
C THR A 49 -6.76 -2.46 8.59
N LEU A 50 -6.56 -1.40 7.83
CA LEU A 50 -5.23 -0.91 7.47
C LEU A 50 -4.57 -0.21 8.65
N GLU A 51 -3.28 -0.49 8.83
CA GLU A 51 -2.42 0.32 9.69
C GLU A 51 -1.88 1.51 8.90
N LEU A 52 -1.85 2.70 9.52
CA LEU A 52 -1.43 3.93 8.84
C LEU A 52 0.01 3.83 8.30
N ALA A 53 0.92 3.23 9.08
CA ALA A 53 2.30 3.02 8.66
C ALA A 53 2.41 2.14 7.40
N ASP A 54 1.57 1.10 7.29
CA ASP A 54 1.55 0.21 6.13
C ASP A 54 1.03 0.94 4.88
N VAL A 55 0.05 1.84 5.03
CA VAL A 55 -0.43 2.67 3.92
C VAL A 55 0.66 3.60 3.41
N TYR A 56 1.38 4.26 4.30
CA TYR A 56 2.52 5.09 3.91
C TYR A 56 3.61 4.28 3.20
N GLY A 57 3.98 3.12 3.74
CA GLY A 57 4.99 2.26 3.12
C GLY A 57 4.56 1.72 1.75
N ALA A 58 3.29 1.33 1.59
CA ALA A 58 2.74 0.90 0.32
C ALA A 58 2.75 2.03 -0.72
N LEU A 59 2.35 3.24 -0.34
CA LEU A 59 2.38 4.41 -1.23
C LEU A 59 3.81 4.86 -1.56
N ALA A 60 4.75 4.74 -0.62
CA ALA A 60 6.16 4.97 -0.92
C ALA A 60 6.67 4.01 -2.00
N TYR A 61 6.31 2.72 -1.91
CA TYR A 61 6.64 1.74 -2.96
C TYR A 61 6.01 2.11 -4.31
N PHE A 62 4.71 2.46 -4.32
CA PHE A 62 4.02 2.93 -5.53
C PHE A 62 4.73 4.11 -6.18
N LEU A 63 5.06 5.15 -5.41
CA LEU A 63 5.69 6.36 -5.93
C LEU A 63 7.10 6.11 -6.48
N GLN A 64 7.84 5.14 -5.93
CA GLN A 64 9.16 4.74 -6.41
C GLN A 64 9.11 3.87 -7.68
N HIS A 65 8.02 3.13 -7.89
CA HIS A 65 7.86 2.15 -8.97
C HIS A 65 6.63 2.44 -9.83
N ARG A 66 6.31 3.73 -10.00
CA ARG A 66 5.02 4.18 -10.52
C ARG A 66 4.66 3.56 -11.87
N ASP A 67 5.57 3.64 -12.84
CA ASP A 67 5.33 3.14 -14.20
C ASP A 67 5.05 1.63 -14.20
N GLN A 68 5.83 0.85 -13.43
CA GLN A 68 5.65 -0.59 -13.29
C GLN A 68 4.31 -0.95 -12.62
N VAL A 69 3.93 -0.20 -11.58
CA VAL A 69 2.67 -0.45 -10.88
C VAL A 69 1.48 -0.03 -11.73
N GLU A 70 1.54 1.11 -12.43
CA GLU A 70 0.46 1.56 -13.33
C GLU A 70 0.29 0.62 -14.54
N GLU A 71 1.34 -0.05 -15.04
CA GLU A 71 1.21 -1.08 -16.09
C GLU A 71 0.47 -2.34 -15.61
N TYR A 72 0.53 -2.64 -14.31
CA TYR A 72 -0.09 -3.81 -13.68
C TYR A 72 -1.56 -3.56 -13.25
N LEU A 73 -1.97 -2.31 -13.02
CA LEU A 73 -3.28 -1.90 -12.47
C LEU A 73 -4.38 -1.63 -13.52
#